data_AF-U3TVH6-F1
#
_entry.id   AF-U3TVH6-F1
#
_cell.length_a   1.000
_cell.length_b   1.000
_cell.length_c   1.000
_cell.angle_alpha   90.00
_cell.angle_beta   90.00
_cell.angle_gamma   90.00
#
_symmetry.space_group_name_H-M   'P 1'
#
loop_
_entity.id
_entity.type
_entity.pdbx_description
1 polymer ?
#
loop_
_entity_poly.entity_id
_entity_poly.type
_entity_poly.pdbx_seq_one_letter_code
_entity_poly.pdbx_strand_id
1 'polypeptide(L)'
;MLIGNTDMHAGNLSFISRHGFPYHLAPAYDILPMGFAPRAGGAIVNTMRPATLPEVVSSDTWREALALAEAFLSLTNSCDGFSDHFAPCLAALQQHLDEARSRIARLG
;
A
#
# COMPACT_ATOMS: atom_id res chain seq x y z
N MET A 1 2.36 -5.43 3.31
CA MET A 1 1.72 -4.89 2.10
C MET A 1 2.64 -3.89 1.42
N LEU A 2 2.53 -3.73 0.09
CA LEU A 2 3.49 -2.96 -0.73
C LEU A 2 3.55 -1.48 -0.38
N ILE A 3 2.43 -0.83 -0.06
CA ILE A 3 2.42 0.57 0.40
C ILE A 3 2.34 0.71 1.93
N GLY A 4 2.52 -0.37 2.69
CA GLY A 4 2.49 -0.28 4.16
C GLY A 4 1.12 -0.01 4.78
N ASN A 5 0.01 -0.33 4.10
CA ASN A 5 -1.30 -0.34 4.76
C ASN A 5 -1.33 -1.45 5.83
N THR A 6 -1.43 -1.06 7.10
CA THR A 6 -1.48 -1.96 8.26
C THR A 6 -2.87 -2.05 8.89
N ASP A 7 -3.85 -1.32 8.35
CA ASP A 7 -5.19 -1.20 8.92
C ASP A 7 -6.26 -1.77 7.97
N MET A 8 -5.96 -2.89 7.34
CA MET A 8 -6.92 -3.61 6.51
C MET A 8 -7.74 -4.57 7.38
N HIS A 9 -9.00 -4.21 7.63
CA HIS A 9 -9.97 -5.05 8.35
C HIS A 9 -11.25 -5.26 7.53
N ALA A 10 -12.14 -6.14 7.99
CA ALA A 10 -13.37 -6.49 7.25
C ALA A 10 -14.33 -5.30 6.99
N GLY A 11 -14.12 -4.15 7.63
CA GLY A 11 -14.87 -2.93 7.38
C GLY A 11 -14.44 -2.18 6.11
N ASN A 12 -13.22 -2.45 5.62
CA ASN A 12 -12.68 -1.86 4.38
C ASN A 12 -13.02 -2.70 3.15
N LEU A 13 -13.92 -3.68 3.32
CA LEU A 13 -14.47 -4.51 2.28
C LEU A 13 -15.98 -4.34 2.26
N SER A 14 -16.52 -3.86 1.15
CA SER A 14 -17.96 -3.75 0.98
C SER A 14 -18.39 -4.21 -0.40
N PHE A 15 -19.68 -4.49 -0.50
CA PHE A 15 -20.32 -4.87 -1.74
C PHE A 15 -21.37 -3.83 -2.12
N ILE A 16 -21.43 -3.52 -3.41
CA ILE A 16 -22.40 -2.61 -3.98
C ILE A 16 -23.43 -3.40 -4.79
N SER A 17 -24.68 -2.96 -4.73
CA SER A 17 -25.74 -3.45 -5.60
C SER A 17 -26.61 -2.30 -6.06
N ARG A 18 -26.84 -2.23 -7.39
CA ARG A 18 -27.79 -1.28 -7.98
C ARG A 18 -29.19 -1.88 -8.16
N HIS A 19 -29.31 -3.21 -8.26
CA HIS A 19 -30.55 -3.89 -8.68
C HIS A 19 -30.85 -5.19 -7.90
N GLY A 20 -30.21 -5.43 -6.76
CA GLY A 20 -30.24 -6.71 -6.06
C GLY A 20 -29.11 -7.66 -6.48
N PHE A 21 -29.32 -8.96 -6.29
CA PHE A 21 -28.31 -9.99 -6.52
C PHE A 21 -27.98 -10.17 -8.03
N PRO A 22 -26.71 -10.45 -8.42
CA PRO A 22 -25.53 -10.61 -7.56
C PRO A 22 -24.93 -9.27 -7.08
N TYR A 23 -24.33 -9.31 -5.89
CA TYR A 23 -23.58 -8.19 -5.34
C TYR A 23 -22.20 -8.10 -5.99
N HIS A 24 -21.79 -6.89 -6.38
CA HIS A 24 -20.44 -6.63 -6.90
C HIS A 24 -19.54 -6.13 -5.79
N LEU A 25 -18.26 -6.49 -5.82
CA LEU A 25 -17.29 -5.92 -4.91
C LEU A 25 -17.17 -4.41 -5.16
N ALA A 26 -17.14 -3.61 -4.09
CA ALA A 26 -16.82 -2.20 -4.22
C ALA A 26 -15.37 -2.04 -4.73
N PRO A 27 -15.08 -0.98 -5.51
CA PRO A 27 -13.70 -0.60 -5.80
C PRO A 27 -12.89 -0.46 -4.52
N ALA A 28 -11.57 -0.62 -4.57
CA ALA A 28 -10.73 -0.42 -3.40
C ALA A 28 -10.88 1.01 -2.86
N TYR A 29 -11.14 1.14 -1.56
CA TYR A 29 -11.24 2.40 -0.83
C TYR A 29 -10.49 2.29 0.50
N ASP A 30 -10.23 3.44 1.13
CA ASP A 30 -9.49 3.52 2.40
C ASP A 30 -8.12 2.81 2.35
N ILE A 31 -7.39 3.07 1.27
CA ILE A 31 -6.08 2.49 1.00
C ILE A 31 -5.01 3.57 1.24
N LEU A 32 -4.51 3.63 2.47
CA LEU A 32 -3.47 4.57 2.89
C LEU A 32 -2.24 3.85 3.48
N PRO A 33 -1.03 4.44 3.43
CA PRO A 33 0.17 3.88 4.01
C PRO A 33 0.18 4.04 5.54
N MET A 34 -0.79 3.40 6.22
CA MET A 34 -1.05 3.55 7.65
C MET A 34 0.11 3.11 8.55
N GLY A 35 1.13 2.44 8.02
CA GLY A 35 2.39 2.18 8.70
C GLY A 35 3.13 3.46 9.13
N PHE A 36 2.88 4.60 8.49
CA PHE A 36 3.42 5.91 8.87
C PHE A 36 2.50 6.70 9.81
N ALA A 37 1.33 6.17 10.17
CA ALA A 37 0.42 6.85 11.08
C ALA A 37 1.12 7.11 12.43
N PRO A 38 0.99 8.33 13.00
CA PRO A 38 1.54 8.62 14.31
C PRO A 38 1.01 7.64 15.36
N ARG A 39 1.88 7.24 16.29
CA ARG A 39 1.46 6.38 17.41
C ARG A 39 0.58 7.18 18.37
N ALA A 40 -0.18 6.49 19.21
CA ALA A 40 -1.04 7.12 20.23
C ALA A 40 -0.31 8.13 21.14
N GLY A 41 1.00 7.97 21.34
CA GLY A 41 1.85 8.92 22.09
C GLY A 41 2.43 10.07 21.27
N GLY A 42 1.99 10.28 20.01
CA GLY A 42 2.48 11.34 19.11
C GLY A 42 3.81 11.05 18.41
N ALA A 43 4.39 9.87 18.61
CA ALA A 43 5.64 9.50 17.95
C ALA A 43 5.45 9.39 16.44
N ILE A 44 6.28 10.12 15.69
CA ILE A 44 6.33 10.06 14.23
C ILE A 44 7.00 8.76 13.80
N VAL A 45 6.41 8.07 12.82
CA VAL A 45 6.94 6.84 12.24
C VAL A 45 7.33 7.13 10.80
N ASN A 46 8.61 6.93 10.50
CA ASN A 46 9.19 7.12 9.16
C ASN A 46 9.93 5.86 8.69
N THR A 47 9.59 4.70 9.23
CA THR A 47 10.15 3.41 8.85
C THR A 47 9.02 2.44 8.53
N MET A 48 9.29 1.51 7.62
CA MET A 48 8.35 0.45 7.29
C MET A 48 8.89 -0.92 7.67
N ARG A 49 7.97 -1.81 8.02
CA ARG A 49 8.30 -3.22 8.20
C ARG A 49 8.47 -3.86 6.83
N PRO A 50 9.36 -4.85 6.68
CA PRO A 50 9.55 -5.56 5.42
C PRO A 50 8.24 -6.07 4.83
N ALA A 51 8.11 -6.01 3.50
CA ALA A 51 6.91 -6.49 2.84
C ALA A 51 6.69 -8.00 3.07
N THR A 52 5.53 -8.39 3.58
CA THR A 52 5.11 -9.80 3.53
C THR A 52 4.53 -10.09 2.14
N LEU A 53 4.99 -11.17 1.50
CA LEU A 53 4.49 -11.65 0.21
C LEU A 53 3.94 -13.07 0.39
N PRO A 54 2.70 -13.23 0.88
CA PRO A 54 2.10 -14.56 1.04
C PRO A 54 2.08 -15.37 -0.25
N GLU A 55 2.46 -16.65 -0.16
CA GLU A 55 2.52 -17.58 -1.31
C GLU A 55 1.14 -17.90 -1.92
N VAL A 56 0.06 -17.66 -1.17
CA VAL A 56 -1.32 -17.81 -1.65
C VAL A 56 -1.67 -16.81 -2.76
N VAL A 57 -0.92 -15.72 -2.89
CA VAL A 57 -1.10 -14.71 -3.94
C VAL A 57 -0.16 -15.02 -5.10
N SER A 58 -0.71 -15.12 -6.31
CA SER A 58 0.06 -15.43 -7.52
C SER A 58 1.10 -14.37 -7.86
N SER A 59 2.14 -14.77 -8.60
CA SER A 59 3.19 -13.85 -9.06
C SER A 59 2.64 -12.74 -9.97
N ASP A 60 1.69 -13.05 -10.85
CA ASP A 60 1.01 -12.06 -11.70
C ASP A 60 0.31 -10.98 -10.87
N THR A 61 -0.47 -11.37 -9.85
CA THR A 61 -1.12 -10.42 -8.95
C THR A 61 -0.10 -9.55 -8.21
N TRP A 62 1.05 -10.11 -7.81
CA TRP A 62 2.12 -9.32 -7.22
C TRP A 62 2.74 -8.31 -8.18
N ARG A 63 2.92 -8.68 -9.45
CA ARG A 63 3.45 -7.77 -10.49
C ARG A 63 2.49 -6.62 -10.76
N GLU A 64 1.18 -6.91 -10.86
CA GLU A 64 0.15 -5.88 -11.00
C GLU A 64 0.11 -4.94 -9.78
N ALA A 65 0.10 -5.50 -8.57
CA ALA A 65 0.09 -4.72 -7.34
C ALA A 65 1.35 -3.86 -7.18
N LEU A 66 2.51 -4.36 -7.63
CA LEU A 66 3.76 -3.61 -7.64
C LEU A 66 3.69 -2.41 -8.59
N ALA A 67 3.17 -2.60 -9.81
CA ALA A 67 3.00 -1.50 -10.76
C ALA A 67 2.11 -0.38 -10.19
N LEU A 68 1.02 -0.73 -9.50
CA LEU A 68 0.15 0.23 -8.83
C LEU A 68 0.86 0.95 -7.67
N ALA A 69 1.65 0.22 -6.88
CA ALA A 69 2.41 0.81 -5.77
C ALA A 69 3.51 1.78 -6.24
N GLU A 70 4.18 1.45 -7.36
CA GLU A 70 5.17 2.33 -7.99
C GLU A 70 4.52 3.59 -8.58
N ALA A 71 3.34 3.45 -9.21
CA ALA A 71 2.56 4.60 -9.66
C ALA A 71 2.15 5.50 -8.50
N PHE A 72 1.70 4.92 -7.38
CA PHE A 72 1.41 5.67 -6.15
C PHE A 72 2.63 6.44 -5.65
N LEU A 73 3.81 5.81 -5.59
CA LEU A 73 5.05 6.47 -5.17
C LEU A 73 5.46 7.61 -6.12
N SER A 74 5.27 7.44 -7.43
CA SER A 74 5.53 8.50 -8.40
C SER A 74 4.62 9.71 -8.18
N LEU A 75 3.33 9.47 -7.91
CA LEU A 75 2.36 10.51 -7.59
C LEU A 75 2.70 11.23 -6.28
N THR A 76 3.10 10.51 -5.24
CA THR A 76 3.46 11.13 -3.96
C THR A 76 4.74 11.95 -4.04
N ASN A 77 5.74 11.50 -4.79
CA ASN A 77 6.98 12.26 -5.03
C ASN A 77 6.75 13.53 -5.88
N SER A 78 5.69 13.56 -6.67
CA SER A 78 5.33 14.71 -7.52
C SER A 78 4.30 15.64 -6.84
N CYS A 79 3.95 15.38 -5.58
CA CYS A 79 2.92 16.13 -4.87
C CYS A 79 3.53 17.28 -4.07
N ASP A 80 3.22 18.51 -4.45
CA ASP A 80 3.67 19.73 -3.76
C ASP A 80 2.97 19.96 -2.40
N GLY A 81 2.01 19.11 -2.03
CA GLY A 81 1.25 19.23 -0.79
C GLY A 81 1.96 18.67 0.46
N PHE A 82 3.07 17.95 0.30
CA PHE A 82 3.82 17.40 1.42
C PHE A 82 4.78 18.43 2.02
N SER A 83 4.82 18.50 3.35
CA SER A 83 5.88 19.23 4.05
C SER A 83 7.22 18.48 3.97
N ASP A 84 8.34 19.17 4.15
CA ASP A 84 9.67 18.57 4.21
C ASP A 84 9.80 17.43 5.24
N HIS A 85 9.02 17.49 6.32
CA HIS A 85 8.98 16.45 7.37
C HIS A 85 8.46 15.09 6.86
N PHE A 86 7.83 15.04 5.68
CA PHE A 86 7.37 13.82 5.03
C PHE A 86 8.43 13.15 4.16
N ALA A 87 9.51 13.86 3.80
CA ALA A 87 10.57 13.32 2.95
C ALA A 87 11.16 11.99 3.49
N PRO A 88 11.38 11.81 4.80
CA PRO A 88 11.83 10.52 5.34
C PRO A 88 10.84 9.37 5.09
N CYS A 89 9.53 9.63 5.12
CA CYS A 89 8.51 8.62 4.84
C CYS A 89 8.51 8.22 3.36
N LEU A 90 8.66 9.19 2.45
CA LEU A 90 8.77 8.91 1.00
C LEU A 90 10.02 8.11 0.68
N ALA A 91 11.15 8.45 1.32
CA ALA A 91 12.40 7.68 1.18
C ALA A 91 12.25 6.24 1.69
N ALA A 92 11.60 6.05 2.84
CA ALA A 92 11.31 4.72 3.37
C ALA A 92 10.36 3.91 2.45
N LEU A 93 9.40 4.57 1.79
CA LEU A 93 8.53 3.94 0.81
C LEU A 93 9.26 3.52 -0.47
N GLN A 94 10.16 4.35 -0.97
CA GLN A 94 11.02 4.00 -2.10
C GLN A 94 11.87 2.76 -1.79
N GLN A 95 12.61 2.78 -0.66
CA GLN A 95 13.46 1.66 -0.26
C GLN A 95 12.68 0.35 -0.11
N HIS A 96 11.52 0.41 0.55
CA HIS A 96 10.65 -0.75 0.74
C HIS A 96 10.12 -1.33 -0.57
N LEU A 97 9.77 -0.47 -1.55
CA LEU A 97 9.32 -0.92 -2.86
C LEU A 97 10.47 -1.49 -3.70
N ASP A 98 11.68 -0.97 -3.59
CA ASP A 98 12.85 -1.54 -4.28
C ASP A 98 13.20 -2.95 -3.77
N GLU A 99 13.11 -3.16 -2.46
CA GLU A 99 13.23 -4.49 -1.85
C GLU A 99 12.12 -5.44 -2.30
N ALA A 100 10.87 -4.96 -2.31
CA ALA A 100 9.72 -5.74 -2.76
C ALA A 100 9.84 -6.12 -4.23
N ARG A 101 10.23 -5.19 -5.11
CA ARG A 101 10.49 -5.43 -6.53
C ARG A 101 11.52 -6.54 -6.73
N SER A 102 12.65 -6.46 -6.00
CA SER A 102 13.71 -7.48 -6.06
C SER A 102 13.25 -8.87 -5.60
N ARG A 103 12.26 -8.94 -4.72
CA ARG A 103 11.67 -10.20 -4.26
C ARG A 103 10.61 -10.73 -5.24
N ILE A 104 9.75 -9.86 -5.75
CA ILE A 104 8.71 -10.21 -6.72
C ILE A 104 9.34 -10.69 -8.04
N ALA A 105 10.45 -10.09 -8.48
CA ALA A 105 11.18 -10.55 -9.66
C ALA A 105 11.72 -11.99 -9.55
N ARG A 106 11.83 -12.52 -8.32
CA ARG A 106 12.24 -13.91 -8.05
C ARG A 106 11.06 -14.87 -7.88
N LEU A 107 9.83 -14.37 -7.83
CA LEU A 107 8.62 -15.17 -7.91
C LEU A 107 8.42 -15.49 -9.40
N GLY A 108 8.57 -16.77 -9.75
CA GLY A 108 8.53 -17.30 -11.13
C GLY A 108 7.50 -16.64 -12.04
#